data_AF-A0A9E7KJM6-F1
#
_entry.id   AF-A0A9E7KJM6-F1
#
_cell.length_a   1.000
_cell.length_b   1.000
_cell.length_c   1.000
_cell.angle_alpha   90.00
_cell.angle_beta   90.00
_cell.angle_gamma   90.00
#
_symmetry.space_group_name_H-M   'P 1'
#
loop_
_entity.id
_entity.type
_entity.pdbx_description
1 polymer ?
#
loop_
_entity_poly.entity_id
_entity_poly.type
_entity_poly.pdbx_seq_one_letter_code
_entity_poly.pdbx_strand_id
1 'polypeptide(L)'
;MDWRRRSVLLFLAICFLLRSQAAAGDNTWDLTEEEDSELERELKTLNKPYVKSFKDEYGITYDCVDIYKQPAFDHPLLKNHTLQVIYHLLRQCI
;
A
#
# COMPACT_ATOMS: atom_id res chain seq x y z
N MET A 1 26.85 -28.56 -41.84
CA MET A 1 25.96 -28.34 -40.67
C MET A 1 26.42 -27.18 -39.78
N ASP A 2 27.49 -26.49 -40.15
CA ASP A 2 28.05 -25.38 -39.35
C ASP A 2 27.30 -24.05 -39.51
N TRP A 3 26.67 -23.79 -40.66
CA TRP A 3 25.91 -22.56 -40.89
C TRP A 3 24.67 -22.45 -40.00
N ARG A 4 23.93 -23.56 -39.83
CA ARG A 4 22.78 -23.62 -38.90
C ARG A 4 23.22 -23.42 -37.46
N ARG A 5 24.33 -24.04 -37.04
CA ARG A 5 24.86 -23.87 -35.67
C ARG A 5 25.33 -22.44 -35.42
N ARG A 6 26.04 -21.83 -36.37
CA ARG A 6 26.48 -20.43 -36.29
C ARG A 6 25.30 -19.46 -36.32
N SER A 7 24.32 -19.70 -37.18
CA SER A 7 23.09 -18.90 -37.28
C SER A 7 22.29 -18.94 -35.98
N VAL A 8 22.13 -20.11 -35.36
CA VAL A 8 21.47 -20.26 -34.06
C VAL A 8 22.24 -19.56 -32.94
N LEU A 9 23.57 -19.70 -32.90
CA LEU A 9 24.41 -19.04 -31.89
C LEU A 9 24.37 -17.51 -32.02
N LEU A 10 24.37 -16.97 -33.24
CA LEU A 10 24.23 -15.53 -33.48
C LEU A 10 22.87 -15.01 -33.04
N PHE A 11 21.80 -15.75 -33.32
CA PHE A 11 20.45 -15.40 -32.87
C PHE A 11 20.34 -15.36 -31.34
N LEU A 12 20.90 -16.37 -30.65
CA LEU A 12 20.92 -16.40 -29.18
C LEU A 12 21.72 -15.23 -28.58
N ALA A 13 22.87 -14.87 -29.18
CA ALA A 13 23.68 -13.73 -28.75
C ALA A 13 22.92 -12.41 -28.92
N ILE A 14 22.23 -12.21 -30.05
CA ILE A 14 21.40 -11.03 -30.30
C ILE A 14 20.24 -10.95 -29.29
N CYS A 15 19.55 -12.06 -29.01
CA CYS A 15 18.50 -12.10 -28.00
C CYS A 15 19.01 -11.74 -26.60
N PHE A 16 20.24 -12.12 -26.26
CA PHE A 16 20.86 -11.78 -24.98
C PHE A 16 21.20 -10.28 -24.88
N LEU A 17 21.71 -9.68 -25.96
CA LEU A 17 21.98 -8.23 -26.06
C LEU A 17 20.70 -7.39 -26.08
N LEU A 18 19.62 -7.88 -26.67
CA LEU A 18 18.31 -7.20 -26.62
C LEU A 18 17.70 -7.25 -25.21
N ARG A 19 18.02 -8.27 -24.40
CA ARG A 19 17.58 -8.37 -23.00
C ARG A 19 18.33 -7.45 -22.04
N SER A 20 19.58 -7.06 -22.33
CA SER A 20 20.34 -6.16 -21.43
C SER A 20 19.79 -4.73 -21.41
N GLN A 21 18.97 -4.35 -22.39
CA GLN A 21 18.27 -3.05 -22.44
C GLN A 21 17.02 -3.02 -21.53
N ALA A 22 16.68 -4.11 -20.84
CA ALA A 22 15.52 -4.20 -19.95
C ALA A 22 15.89 -4.10 -18.44
N ALA A 23 17.11 -3.68 -18.11
CA ALA A 23 17.58 -3.47 -16.74
C ALA A 23 17.84 -1.98 -16.40
N ALA A 24 17.09 -1.09 -17.04
CA ALA A 24 16.89 0.28 -16.56
C ALA A 24 15.41 0.64 -16.73
N GLY A 25 14.54 -0.24 -16.25
CA GLY A 25 13.20 0.17 -15.86
C GLY A 25 13.35 0.96 -14.57
N ASP A 26 13.82 2.20 -14.68
CA ASP A 26 13.75 3.14 -13.57
C ASP A 26 12.33 3.68 -13.54
N ASN A 27 11.46 3.00 -12.80
CA ASN A 27 10.20 3.57 -12.34
C ASN A 27 10.44 4.27 -11.00
N THR A 28 11.50 5.08 -10.89
CA THR A 28 11.54 6.17 -9.92
C THR A 28 10.43 7.12 -10.34
N TRP A 29 9.29 7.01 -9.65
CA TRP A 29 8.34 8.11 -9.55
C TRP A 29 9.11 9.23 -8.84
N ASP A 30 9.81 10.06 -9.61
CA ASP A 30 10.51 11.24 -9.12
C ASP A 30 9.44 12.27 -8.77
N LEU A 31 8.84 12.12 -7.59
CA LEU A 31 7.91 13.09 -7.03
C LEU A 31 8.72 14.34 -6.68
N THR A 32 8.15 15.51 -6.96
CA THR A 32 8.72 16.77 -6.52
C THR A 32 8.65 16.89 -4.99
N GLU A 33 9.54 17.67 -4.37
CA GLU A 33 9.54 17.87 -2.91
C GLU A 33 8.19 18.41 -2.38
N GLU A 34 7.45 19.14 -3.22
CA GLU A 34 6.12 19.65 -2.92
C GLU A 34 5.07 18.53 -2.89
N GLU A 35 5.08 17.63 -3.88
CA GLU A 35 4.20 16.46 -3.93
C GLU A 35 4.45 15.51 -2.76
N ASP A 36 5.73 15.27 -2.42
CA ASP A 36 6.11 14.47 -1.25
C ASP A 36 5.60 15.09 0.05
N SER A 37 5.72 16.42 0.18
CA SER A 37 5.24 17.16 1.36
C SER A 37 3.71 17.15 1.47
N GLU A 38 3.00 17.22 0.35
CA GLU A 38 1.54 17.12 0.32
C GLU A 38 1.08 15.71 0.70
N LEU A 39 1.70 14.69 0.13
CA LEU A 39 1.43 13.28 0.45
C LEU A 39 1.68 12.99 1.94
N GLU A 40 2.73 13.55 2.54
CA GLU A 40 3.01 13.38 3.97
C GLU A 40 1.91 14.01 4.86
N ARG A 41 1.36 15.16 4.47
CA ARG A 41 0.26 15.81 5.18
C ARG A 41 -1.04 15.00 5.10
N GLU A 42 -1.33 14.45 3.92
CA GLU A 42 -2.47 13.55 3.74
C GLU A 42 -2.32 12.27 4.57
N LEU A 43 -1.14 11.65 4.54
CA LEU A 43 -0.83 10.46 5.34
C LEU A 43 -0.96 10.71 6.85
N LYS A 44 -0.56 11.89 7.34
CA LYS A 44 -0.75 12.28 8.74
C LYS A 44 -2.23 12.42 9.13
N THR A 45 -3.08 12.80 8.18
CA THR A 45 -4.54 12.92 8.40
C THR A 45 -5.19 11.53 8.46
N LEU A 46 -4.69 10.58 7.67
CA LEU A 46 -5.16 9.19 7.66
C LEU A 46 -4.68 8.39 8.89
N ASN A 47 -3.45 8.64 9.35
CA ASN A 47 -2.86 7.96 10.50
C ASN A 47 -3.29 8.59 11.83
N LYS A 48 -4.52 8.31 12.27
CA LYS A 48 -4.99 8.68 13.60
C LYS A 48 -4.52 7.66 14.66
N PRO A 49 -4.04 8.08 15.84
CA PRO A 49 -3.50 7.18 16.85
C PRO A 49 -4.60 6.32 17.50
N TYR A 50 -4.24 5.10 17.85
CA TYR A 50 -5.09 4.19 18.61
C TYR A 50 -5.25 4.66 20.07
N VAL A 51 -6.42 4.40 20.64
CA VAL A 51 -6.77 4.80 22.01
C VAL A 51 -6.34 3.74 23.03
N LYS A 52 -6.35 2.46 22.63
CA LYS A 52 -6.00 1.34 23.50
C LYS A 52 -5.59 0.12 22.68
N SER A 53 -4.60 -0.63 23.14
CA SER A 53 -4.28 -1.94 22.56
C SER A 53 -4.64 -3.05 23.54
N PHE A 54 -5.07 -4.21 23.05
CA PHE A 54 -5.21 -5.42 23.86
C PHE A 54 -4.68 -6.65 23.11
N LYS A 55 -4.27 -7.66 23.85
CA LYS A 55 -3.83 -8.94 23.30
C LYS A 55 -4.88 -10.01 23.52
N ASP A 56 -5.10 -10.88 22.54
CA ASP A 56 -5.89 -12.09 22.75
C ASP A 56 -5.06 -13.21 23.40
N GLU A 57 -5.71 -14.35 23.62
CA GLU A 57 -5.11 -15.57 24.17
C GLU A 57 -3.98 -16.15 23.30
N TYR A 58 -3.93 -15.78 22.02
CA TYR A 58 -2.90 -16.19 21.06
C TYR A 58 -1.76 -15.16 20.94
N GLY A 59 -1.84 -14.05 21.67
CA GLY A 59 -0.86 -12.98 21.66
C GLY A 59 -0.99 -12.00 20.49
N ILE A 60 -2.07 -12.07 19.71
CA ILE A 60 -2.37 -11.09 18.65
C ILE A 60 -2.77 -9.78 19.30
N THR A 61 -2.13 -8.69 18.89
CA THR A 61 -2.42 -7.35 19.40
C THR A 61 -3.44 -6.66 18.51
N TYR A 62 -4.54 -6.22 19.10
CA TYR A 62 -5.58 -5.44 18.45
C TYR A 62 -5.51 -4.00 18.95
N ASP A 63 -5.36 -3.07 18.02
CA ASP A 63 -5.33 -1.63 18.30
C ASP A 63 -6.74 -1.05 18.13
N CYS A 64 -7.25 -0.46 19.21
CA CYS A 64 -8.59 0.10 19.29
C CYS A 64 -8.59 1.55 18.85
N VAL A 65 -9.41 1.87 17.86
CA VAL A 65 -9.70 3.26 17.49
C VAL A 65 -11.14 3.57 17.90
N ASP A 66 -11.36 4.77 18.44
CA ASP A 66 -12.71 5.29 18.68
C ASP A 66 -13.48 5.32 17.34
N ILE A 67 -14.67 4.74 17.32
CA ILE A 67 -15.48 4.60 16.10
C ILE A 67 -15.73 5.95 15.44
N TYR A 68 -15.96 7.02 16.21
CA TYR A 68 -16.18 8.36 15.65
C TYR A 68 -14.89 9.03 15.18
N LYS A 69 -13.72 8.50 15.58
CA LYS A 69 -12.41 8.99 15.17
C LYS A 69 -11.84 8.23 13.99
N GLN A 70 -12.56 7.27 13.40
CA GLN A 70 -12.07 6.57 12.22
C GLN A 70 -11.89 7.55 11.04
N PRO A 71 -10.84 7.36 10.22
CA PRO A 71 -10.60 8.20 9.03
C PRO A 71 -11.78 8.24 8.05
N ALA A 72 -12.59 7.16 7.99
CA ALA A 72 -13.78 7.10 7.14
C ALA A 72 -14.77 8.24 7.39
N PHE A 73 -14.90 8.73 8.64
CA PHE A 73 -15.83 9.81 8.98
C PHE A 73 -15.34 11.21 8.61
N ASP A 74 -14.09 11.37 8.17
CA ASP A 74 -13.62 12.63 7.60
C ASP A 74 -14.25 12.89 6.22
N HIS A 75 -14.76 11.84 5.58
CA HIS A 75 -15.46 11.95 4.31
C HIS A 75 -16.78 12.76 4.47
N PRO A 76 -17.03 13.80 3.66
CA PRO A 76 -18.17 14.69 3.82
C PRO A 76 -19.53 13.99 3.88
N LEU A 77 -19.69 12.89 3.13
CA LEU A 77 -20.91 12.09 3.11
C LEU A 77 -21.18 11.32 4.42
N LEU A 78 -20.16 11.13 5.26
CA LEU A 78 -20.24 10.33 6.48
C LEU A 78 -20.22 11.17 7.76
N LYS A 79 -19.93 12.48 7.70
CA LYS A 79 -19.83 13.38 8.87
C LYS A 79 -21.04 13.39 9.80
N ASN A 80 -22.24 13.12 9.27
CA ASN A 80 -23.49 13.10 10.03
C ASN A 80 -24.21 11.75 9.96
N HIS A 81 -23.47 10.69 9.63
CA HIS A 81 -24.05 9.36 9.52
C HIS A 81 -24.38 8.82 10.93
N THR A 82 -25.64 8.48 11.17
CA THR A 82 -26.04 7.79 12.40
C THR A 82 -25.65 6.32 12.30
N LEU A 83 -24.71 5.91 13.15
CA LEU A 83 -24.26 4.53 13.20
C LEU A 83 -25.36 3.63 13.77
N GLN A 84 -25.75 2.60 13.00
CA GLN A 84 -26.53 1.50 13.55
C GLN A 84 -25.61 0.55 14.31
N VAL A 85 -25.43 0.82 15.59
CA VAL A 85 -24.65 -0.03 16.48
C VAL A 85 -25.51 -1.19 16.99
N ILE A 86 -25.23 -2.41 16.53
CA ILE A 86 -25.71 -3.63 17.18
C ILE A 86 -24.83 -3.81 18.41
N TYR A 87 -25.40 -3.72 19.61
CA TYR A 87 -24.67 -3.72 20.89
C TYR A 87 -23.69 -4.90 21.08
N HIS A 88 -23.83 -5.98 20.30
CA HIS A 88 -22.89 -7.09 20.31
C HIS A 88 -21.48 -6.73 19.80
N LEU A 89 -21.33 -5.68 19.00
CA LEU A 89 -20.06 -5.17 18.48
C LEU A 89 -19.38 -4.15 19.43
N LEU A 90 -20.05 -3.66 20.48
CA LEU A 90 -19.50 -2.62 21.37
C LEU A 90 -18.50 -3.14 22.40
N ARG A 91 -18.21 -4.45 22.43
CA ARG A 91 -17.17 -5.02 23.30
C ARG A 91 -15.80 -5.14 22.64
N GLN A 92 -15.71 -4.92 21.33
CA GLN A 92 -14.46 -4.91 20.61
C GLN A 92 -14.43 -3.66 19.75
N CYS A 93 -13.58 -2.73 20.13
CA CYS A 93 -12.65 -2.06 19.22
C CYS A 93 -12.69 -2.60 17.78
N ILE A 94 -12.91 -1.70 16.80
CA ILE A 94 -12.69 -2.01 15.37
C ILE A 94 -11.20 -2.15 15.12
#